data_AF-A0A2K9ESN0-F1
#
_entry.id   AF-A0A2K9ESN0-F1
#
_cell.length_a   1.000
_cell.length_b   1.000
_cell.length_c   1.000
_cell.angle_alpha   90.00
_cell.angle_beta   90.00
_cell.angle_gamma   90.00
#
_symmetry.space_group_name_H-M   'P 1'
#
loop_
_entity.id
_entity.type
_entity.pdbx_description
1 polymer ?
#
loop_
_entity_poly.entity_id
_entity_poly.type
_entity_poly.pdbx_seq_one_letter_code
_entity_poly.pdbx_strand_id
1 'polypeptide(L)'
;MDAGLRRELAEKARAGARLSRADGVALYGSGDLAWLGGLAHEARMRRHGERGYFAAASDPAEPVAEVPYGEEDPAQTVDALLALRERQDAGAGLLAVVPLAAGRVTGAVALKTFALARLLLDNVPHVRAAWTAYGTQTAQLALQHGADDFAPAPGAAETLPAAELVGLIQDAGLHPVERDARYAAVREHAGPDPERREAPQPMRF
;
A
#
# COMPACT_ATOMS: atom_id res chain seq x y z
N MET A 1 -20.37 -7.99 -6.15
CA MET A 1 -20.88 -6.61 -6.10
C MET A 1 -21.44 -6.25 -7.46
N ASP A 2 -22.65 -5.69 -7.51
CA ASP A 2 -23.24 -5.24 -8.79
C ASP A 2 -22.58 -3.95 -9.31
N ALA A 3 -22.87 -3.61 -10.56
CA ALA A 3 -22.27 -2.46 -11.23
C ALA A 3 -22.70 -1.10 -10.64
N GLY A 4 -23.88 -1.03 -10.01
CA GLY A 4 -24.39 0.19 -9.40
C GLY A 4 -23.60 0.54 -8.14
N LEU A 5 -23.49 -0.40 -7.21
CA LEU A 5 -22.71 -0.23 -5.97
C LEU A 5 -21.23 0.04 -6.29
N ARG A 6 -20.65 -0.68 -7.27
CA ARG A 6 -19.27 -0.45 -7.72
C ARG A 6 -19.05 1.00 -8.17
N ARG A 7 -19.98 1.57 -8.94
CA ARG A 7 -19.91 2.96 -9.41
C ARG A 7 -20.04 3.94 -8.26
N GLU A 8 -20.99 3.74 -7.36
CA GLU A 8 -21.20 4.57 -6.18
C GLU A 8 -19.94 4.64 -5.29
N LEU A 9 -19.30 3.49 -5.02
CA LEU A 9 -18.07 3.43 -4.23
C LEU A 9 -16.90 4.14 -4.91
N ALA A 10 -16.78 4.00 -6.24
CA ALA A 10 -15.76 4.70 -7.00
C ALA A 10 -15.97 6.23 -6.97
N GLU A 11 -17.21 6.70 -7.08
CA GLU A 11 -17.56 8.11 -6.98
C GLU A 11 -17.24 8.67 -5.59
N LYS A 12 -17.64 7.98 -4.52
CA LYS A 12 -17.28 8.32 -3.14
C LYS A 12 -15.77 8.45 -2.96
N ALA A 13 -15.01 7.43 -3.39
CA ALA A 13 -13.55 7.42 -3.26
C ALA A 13 -12.88 8.55 -4.07
N ARG A 14 -13.35 8.84 -5.28
CA ARG A 14 -12.85 9.94 -6.12
C ARG A 14 -13.20 11.31 -5.58
N ALA A 15 -14.36 11.46 -4.95
CA ALA A 15 -14.77 12.66 -4.23
C ALA A 15 -14.02 12.86 -2.90
N GLY A 16 -13.19 11.89 -2.46
CA GLY A 16 -12.52 11.94 -1.18
C GLY A 16 -13.46 11.77 0.02
N ALA A 17 -14.65 11.20 -0.20
CA ALA A 17 -15.60 10.95 0.87
C ALA A 17 -15.08 9.83 1.78
N ARG A 18 -15.32 9.96 3.10
CA ARG A 18 -15.01 8.91 4.06
C ARG A 18 -15.90 7.71 3.82
N LEU A 19 -15.27 6.59 3.48
CA LEU A 19 -15.95 5.33 3.31
C LEU A 19 -16.36 4.75 4.68
N SER A 20 -17.57 4.22 4.73
CA SER A 20 -18.15 3.56 5.90
C SER A 20 -17.67 2.12 6.05
N ARG A 21 -18.03 1.50 7.17
CA ARG A 21 -17.81 0.05 7.39
C ARG A 21 -18.47 -0.80 6.29
N ALA A 22 -19.71 -0.46 5.91
CA ALA A 22 -20.43 -1.19 4.87
C ALA A 22 -19.73 -1.06 3.50
N ASP A 23 -19.24 0.14 3.16
CA ASP A 23 -18.44 0.37 1.96
C ASP A 23 -17.15 -0.47 1.99
N GLY A 24 -16.43 -0.48 3.12
CA GLY A 24 -15.21 -1.28 3.29
C GLY A 24 -15.43 -2.78 3.13
N VAL A 25 -16.50 -3.33 3.73
CA VAL A 25 -16.85 -4.75 3.59
C VAL A 25 -17.23 -5.07 2.13
N ALA A 26 -17.97 -4.20 1.46
CA ALA A 26 -18.32 -4.37 0.05
C ALA A 26 -17.08 -4.35 -0.86
N LEU A 27 -16.13 -3.45 -0.61
CA LEU A 27 -14.85 -3.39 -1.32
C LEU A 27 -14.01 -4.65 -1.08
N TYR A 28 -13.91 -5.12 0.16
CA TYR A 28 -13.18 -6.36 0.49
C TYR A 28 -13.78 -7.57 -0.25
N GLY A 29 -15.11 -7.65 -0.28
CA GLY A 29 -15.87 -8.68 -0.98
C GLY A 29 -15.82 -8.58 -2.51
N SER A 30 -15.19 -7.55 -3.09
CA SER A 30 -15.09 -7.41 -4.55
C SER A 30 -14.30 -8.56 -5.17
N GLY A 31 -14.85 -9.22 -6.17
CA GLY A 31 -14.14 -10.18 -7.02
C GLY A 31 -13.29 -9.54 -8.12
N ASP A 32 -13.47 -8.23 -8.35
CA ASP A 32 -12.77 -7.47 -9.38
C ASP A 32 -11.54 -6.78 -8.79
N LEU A 33 -10.43 -7.54 -8.74
CA LEU A 33 -9.17 -7.07 -8.17
C LEU A 33 -8.56 -5.94 -8.99
N ALA A 34 -8.63 -6.01 -10.32
CA ALA A 34 -8.08 -4.99 -11.21
C ALA A 34 -8.77 -3.63 -11.00
N TRP A 35 -10.10 -3.62 -10.91
CA TRP A 35 -10.85 -2.42 -10.61
C TRP A 35 -10.51 -1.86 -9.21
N LEU A 36 -10.50 -2.70 -8.18
CA LEU A 36 -10.24 -2.25 -6.81
C LEU A 36 -8.81 -1.70 -6.67
N GLY A 37 -7.83 -2.42 -7.25
CA GLY A 37 -6.44 -2.00 -7.32
C GLY A 37 -6.28 -0.67 -8.05
N GLY A 38 -6.90 -0.53 -9.22
CA GLY A 38 -6.91 0.71 -9.98
C GLY A 38 -7.50 1.89 -9.21
N LEU A 39 -8.63 1.70 -8.52
CA LEU A 39 -9.25 2.74 -7.70
C LEU A 39 -8.35 3.18 -6.52
N ALA A 40 -7.69 2.23 -5.87
CA ALA A 40 -6.75 2.53 -4.80
C ALA A 40 -5.46 3.18 -5.33
N HIS A 41 -4.96 2.75 -6.49
CA HIS A 41 -3.83 3.37 -7.16
C HIS A 41 -4.16 4.81 -7.56
N GLU A 42 -5.35 5.09 -8.12
CA GLU A 42 -5.83 6.46 -8.37
C GLU A 42 -5.77 7.33 -7.10
N ALA A 43 -6.25 6.80 -5.96
CA ALA A 43 -6.21 7.51 -4.68
C ALA A 43 -4.77 7.78 -4.21
N ARG A 44 -3.88 6.79 -4.37
CA ARG A 44 -2.45 6.92 -4.08
C ARG A 44 -1.76 7.94 -4.99
N MET A 45 -2.07 7.96 -6.29
CA MET A 45 -1.52 8.91 -7.26
C MET A 45 -2.00 10.35 -6.97
N ARG A 46 -3.26 10.53 -6.58
CA ARG A 46 -3.75 11.85 -6.13
C ARG A 46 -2.97 12.39 -4.93
N ARG A 47 -2.50 11.51 -4.05
CA ARG A 47 -1.79 11.90 -2.83
C ARG A 47 -0.29 12.10 -3.05
N HIS A 48 0.35 11.19 -3.78
CA HIS A 48 1.82 11.08 -3.84
C HIS A 48 2.40 11.32 -5.23
N GLY A 49 1.56 11.59 -6.24
CA GLY A 49 1.99 11.62 -7.64
C GLY A 49 2.63 10.28 -8.03
N GLU A 50 3.67 10.36 -8.86
CA GLU A 50 4.42 9.18 -9.31
C GLU A 50 5.47 8.71 -8.29
N ARG A 51 5.59 9.32 -7.11
CA ARG A 51 6.63 8.98 -6.12
C ARG A 51 6.33 7.64 -5.47
N GLY A 52 7.29 6.73 -5.42
CA GLY A 52 7.30 5.54 -4.57
C GLY A 52 8.42 5.66 -3.55
N TYR A 53 8.08 5.67 -2.28
CA TYR A 53 9.04 5.84 -1.20
C TYR A 53 9.71 4.51 -0.87
N PHE A 54 10.96 4.56 -0.40
CA PHE A 54 11.62 3.38 0.19
C PHE A 54 12.55 3.75 1.33
N ALA A 55 12.79 2.76 2.19
CA ALA A 55 13.86 2.77 3.18
C ALA A 55 14.60 1.42 3.12
N ALA A 56 15.92 1.45 3.21
CA ALA A 56 16.74 0.23 3.15
C ALA A 56 16.63 -0.63 4.41
N ALA A 57 16.29 -0.01 5.55
CA ALA A 57 16.18 -0.65 6.86
C ALA A 57 14.94 -0.15 7.60
N SER A 58 14.51 -0.93 8.60
CA SER A 58 13.45 -0.54 9.54
C SER A 58 14.01 0.44 10.58
N ASP A 59 13.27 1.49 10.92
CA ASP A 59 13.62 2.43 11.99
C ASP A 59 12.61 2.30 13.14
N PRO A 60 13.04 2.00 14.38
CA PRO A 60 12.14 1.83 15.53
C PRO A 60 11.45 3.12 15.96
N ALA A 61 11.97 4.30 15.57
CA ALA A 61 11.35 5.59 15.88
C ALA A 61 10.21 5.96 14.90
N GLU A 62 9.98 5.14 13.88
CA GLU A 62 8.99 5.43 12.87
C GLU A 62 7.56 5.28 13.43
N PRO A 63 6.69 6.32 13.31
CA PRO A 63 5.33 6.27 13.85
C PRO A 63 4.41 5.49 12.90
N VAL A 64 4.54 4.17 12.91
CA VAL A 64 3.75 3.26 12.10
C VAL A 64 2.79 2.43 12.94
N ALA A 65 1.67 2.02 12.35
CA ALA A 65 0.76 1.07 12.96
C ALA A 65 0.64 -0.19 12.09
N GLU A 66 0.81 -1.35 12.70
CA GLU A 66 0.51 -2.63 12.06
C GLU A 66 -1.01 -2.87 12.06
N VAL A 67 -1.53 -3.41 10.96
CA VAL A 67 -2.92 -3.84 10.86
C VAL A 67 -2.98 -5.32 10.47
N PRO A 68 -3.45 -6.21 11.36
CA PRO A 68 -3.61 -7.61 11.02
C PRO A 68 -4.77 -7.80 10.04
N TYR A 69 -4.64 -8.78 9.14
CA TYR A 69 -5.72 -9.23 8.26
C TYR A 69 -5.57 -10.70 7.89
N GLY A 70 -6.54 -11.25 7.17
CA GLY A 70 -6.52 -12.64 6.70
C GLY A 70 -7.22 -13.63 7.63
N GLU A 71 -7.93 -13.11 8.63
CA GLU A 71 -8.88 -13.85 9.45
C GLU A 71 -10.09 -14.33 8.62
N GLU A 72 -10.89 -15.24 9.19
CA GLU A 72 -12.07 -15.81 8.51
C GLU A 72 -13.12 -14.76 8.11
N ASP A 73 -13.25 -13.67 8.89
CA ASP A 73 -14.21 -12.59 8.64
C ASP A 73 -13.50 -11.31 8.13
N PRO A 74 -13.67 -10.95 6.84
CA PRO A 74 -13.19 -9.70 6.26
C PRO A 74 -13.57 -8.44 7.02
N ALA A 75 -14.71 -8.45 7.72
CA ALA A 75 -15.17 -7.29 8.44
C ALA A 75 -14.23 -6.90 9.60
N GLN A 76 -13.50 -7.86 10.16
CA GLN A 76 -12.50 -7.60 11.21
C GLN A 76 -11.35 -6.73 10.70
N THR A 77 -10.90 -6.96 9.45
CA THR A 77 -9.86 -6.12 8.84
C THR A 77 -10.38 -4.70 8.61
N VAL A 78 -11.63 -4.57 8.15
CA VAL A 78 -12.26 -3.26 7.95
C VAL A 78 -12.39 -2.52 9.30
N ASP A 79 -12.82 -3.22 10.34
CA ASP A 79 -12.96 -2.65 11.69
C ASP A 79 -11.61 -2.21 12.26
N ALA A 80 -10.54 -2.98 12.05
CA ALA A 80 -9.19 -2.61 12.45
C ALA A 80 -8.69 -1.35 11.73
N LEU A 81 -8.92 -1.23 10.41
CA LEU A 81 -8.59 -0.04 9.64
C LEU A 81 -9.40 1.19 10.12
N LEU A 82 -10.70 1.03 10.35
CA LEU A 82 -11.52 2.12 10.85
C LEU A 82 -11.10 2.57 12.25
N ALA A 83 -10.75 1.64 13.14
CA ALA A 83 -10.21 1.99 14.45
C ALA A 83 -8.89 2.77 14.35
N LEU A 84 -8.03 2.46 13.38
CA LEU A 84 -6.82 3.25 13.09
C LEU A 84 -7.15 4.65 12.59
N ARG A 85 -8.17 4.80 11.73
CA ARG A 85 -8.64 6.11 11.28
C ARG A 85 -9.09 6.97 12.45
N GLU A 86 -9.91 6.43 13.35
CA GLU A 86 -10.41 7.17 14.52
C GLU A 86 -9.28 7.54 15.49
N ARG A 87 -8.32 6.62 15.71
CA ARG A 87 -7.11 6.93 16.51
C ARG A 87 -6.29 8.05 15.89
N GLN A 88 -6.16 8.06 14.57
CA GLN A 88 -5.43 9.10 13.86
C GLN A 88 -6.15 10.46 13.95
N ASP A 89 -7.48 10.49 13.86
CA ASP A 89 -8.26 11.70 14.11
C ASP A 89 -8.10 12.22 15.54
N ALA A 90 -7.93 11.32 16.51
CA ALA A 90 -7.63 11.65 17.90
C ALA A 90 -6.16 12.08 18.14
N GLY A 91 -5.32 12.17 17.09
CA GLY A 91 -3.96 12.68 17.19
C GLY A 91 -2.89 11.62 17.41
N ALA A 92 -3.09 10.38 16.96
CA ALA A 92 -2.08 9.32 17.07
C ALA A 92 -0.74 9.64 16.37
N GLY A 93 -0.72 10.57 15.42
CA GLY A 93 0.51 11.02 14.76
C GLY A 93 1.15 9.95 13.86
N LEU A 94 0.35 8.99 13.38
CA LEU A 94 0.81 7.93 12.49
C LEU A 94 1.22 8.54 11.15
N LEU A 95 2.37 8.10 10.62
CA LEU A 95 2.79 8.40 9.27
C LEU A 95 2.46 7.27 8.31
N ALA A 96 2.45 6.03 8.78
CA ALA A 96 2.14 4.89 7.93
C ALA A 96 1.32 3.80 8.62
N VAL A 97 0.62 3.05 7.79
CA VAL A 97 0.01 1.76 8.16
C VAL A 97 0.73 0.63 7.45
N VAL A 98 0.89 -0.49 8.15
CA VAL A 98 1.56 -1.69 7.66
C VAL A 98 0.58 -2.87 7.72
N PRO A 99 -0.10 -3.21 6.63
CA PRO A 99 -0.85 -4.46 6.55
C PRO A 99 0.09 -5.65 6.79
N LEU A 100 -0.28 -6.54 7.70
CA LEU A 100 0.44 -7.79 7.99
C LEU A 100 -0.56 -8.94 8.08
N ALA A 101 -0.29 -10.04 7.37
CA ALA A 101 -1.20 -11.19 7.39
C ALA A 101 -1.06 -11.96 8.73
N ALA A 102 -2.19 -12.28 9.37
CA ALA A 102 -2.27 -13.11 10.57
C ALA A 102 -1.94 -14.60 10.31
N GLY A 103 -1.76 -14.97 9.05
CA GLY A 103 -1.45 -16.33 8.62
C GLY A 103 -1.21 -16.40 7.12
N ARG A 104 -1.35 -17.60 6.55
CA ARG A 104 -1.18 -17.81 5.11
C ARG A 104 -2.38 -17.23 4.36
N VAL A 105 -2.12 -16.23 3.51
CA VAL A 105 -3.10 -15.62 2.62
C VAL A 105 -2.66 -15.75 1.16
N THR A 106 -3.60 -15.61 0.22
CA THR A 106 -3.27 -15.51 -1.20
C THR A 106 -2.79 -14.09 -1.53
N GLY A 107 -2.01 -13.94 -2.61
CA GLY A 107 -1.60 -12.62 -3.10
C GLY A 107 -2.79 -11.71 -3.43
N ALA A 108 -3.89 -12.27 -3.95
CA ALA A 108 -5.11 -11.53 -4.20
C ALA A 108 -5.70 -10.93 -2.90
N VAL A 109 -5.72 -11.69 -1.80
CA VAL A 109 -6.19 -11.17 -0.50
C VAL A 109 -5.27 -10.05 0.00
N ALA A 110 -3.93 -10.22 -0.11
CA ALA A 110 -2.97 -9.18 0.28
C ALA A 110 -3.19 -7.88 -0.52
N LEU A 111 -3.32 -7.96 -1.85
CA LEU A 111 -3.52 -6.79 -2.71
C LEU A 111 -4.84 -6.07 -2.44
N LYS A 112 -5.92 -6.80 -2.12
CA LYS A 112 -7.18 -6.18 -1.66
C LYS A 112 -6.98 -5.41 -0.36
N THR A 113 -6.21 -5.95 0.58
CA THR A 113 -5.95 -5.28 1.86
C THR A 113 -5.18 -3.98 1.69
N PHE A 114 -4.16 -3.93 0.82
CA PHE A 114 -3.47 -2.67 0.50
C PHE A 114 -4.42 -1.63 -0.11
N ALA A 115 -5.29 -2.08 -1.02
CA ALA A 115 -6.27 -1.20 -1.65
C ALA A 115 -7.25 -0.63 -0.64
N LEU A 116 -7.75 -1.47 0.27
CA LEU A 116 -8.63 -1.05 1.36
C LEU A 116 -7.94 -0.10 2.32
N ALA A 117 -6.71 -0.37 2.73
CA ALA A 117 -5.96 0.53 3.60
C ALA A 117 -5.87 1.93 2.98
N ARG A 118 -5.56 2.03 1.69
CA ARG A 118 -5.49 3.32 1.00
C ARG A 118 -6.85 4.02 0.91
N LEU A 119 -7.93 3.27 0.64
CA LEU A 119 -9.26 3.83 0.43
C LEU A 119 -9.99 4.18 1.73
N LEU A 120 -9.78 3.43 2.81
CA LEU A 120 -10.45 3.63 4.10
C LEU A 120 -9.72 4.64 4.99
N LEU A 121 -8.40 4.75 4.88
CA LEU A 121 -7.57 5.65 5.69
C LEU A 121 -7.26 6.94 4.92
N ASP A 122 -8.18 7.90 4.92
CA ASP A 122 -7.94 9.23 4.35
C ASP A 122 -6.88 10.04 5.11
N ASN A 123 -6.76 9.79 6.42
CA ASN A 123 -5.96 10.56 7.35
C ASN A 123 -4.60 9.93 7.72
N VAL A 124 -4.30 8.71 7.26
CA VAL A 124 -2.97 8.11 7.37
C VAL A 124 -2.20 8.34 6.06
N PRO A 125 -1.02 8.99 6.10
CA PRO A 125 -0.31 9.39 4.89
C PRO A 125 0.13 8.24 3.99
N HIS A 126 0.78 7.23 4.56
CA HIS A 126 1.48 6.21 3.81
C HIS A 126 0.90 4.82 4.05
N VAL A 127 0.88 4.00 3.00
CA VAL A 127 0.60 2.57 3.09
C VAL A 127 1.88 1.82 2.72
N ARG A 128 2.44 1.09 3.69
CA ARG A 128 3.68 0.33 3.54
C ARG A 128 3.42 -1.06 2.98
N ALA A 129 4.10 -1.39 1.89
CA ALA A 129 4.31 -2.75 1.42
C ALA A 129 5.57 -3.34 2.09
N ALA A 130 5.38 -4.06 3.20
CA ALA A 130 6.45 -4.67 3.98
C ALA A 130 7.10 -5.86 3.24
N TRP A 131 8.14 -5.62 2.42
CA TRP A 131 8.67 -6.65 1.52
C TRP A 131 9.24 -7.88 2.24
N THR A 132 9.70 -7.75 3.49
CA THR A 132 10.14 -8.88 4.32
C THR A 132 8.99 -9.81 4.71
N ALA A 133 7.75 -9.31 4.74
CA ALA A 133 6.56 -10.11 5.03
C ALA A 133 5.93 -10.73 3.77
N TYR A 134 6.11 -10.09 2.60
CA TYR A 134 5.39 -10.42 1.36
C TYR A 134 6.25 -10.97 0.23
N GLY A 135 7.57 -10.89 0.37
CA GLY A 135 8.50 -10.98 -0.74
C GLY A 135 8.44 -9.75 -1.66
N THR A 136 9.49 -9.54 -2.43
CA THR A 136 9.65 -8.35 -3.29
C THR A 136 8.59 -8.28 -4.39
N GLN A 137 8.19 -9.42 -4.97
CA GLN A 137 7.20 -9.47 -6.07
C GLN A 137 5.81 -8.99 -5.64
N THR A 138 5.28 -9.50 -4.52
CA THR A 138 3.96 -9.09 -4.01
C THR A 138 4.00 -7.65 -3.53
N ALA A 139 5.06 -7.25 -2.82
CA ALA A 139 5.23 -5.88 -2.36
C ALA A 139 5.32 -4.88 -3.54
N GLN A 140 5.95 -5.27 -4.65
CA GLN A 140 6.06 -4.43 -5.84
C GLN A 140 4.68 -4.25 -6.49
N LEU A 141 3.90 -5.32 -6.62
CA LEU A 141 2.51 -5.25 -7.10
C LEU A 141 1.62 -4.40 -6.19
N ALA A 142 1.88 -4.39 -4.89
CA ALA A 142 1.13 -3.57 -3.93
C ALA A 142 1.25 -2.06 -4.21
N LEU A 143 2.35 -1.60 -4.82
CA LEU A 143 2.51 -0.20 -5.24
C LEU A 143 1.46 0.24 -6.29
N GLN A 144 0.97 -0.73 -7.07
CA GLN A 144 -0.13 -0.58 -8.03
C GLN A 144 -1.51 -0.84 -7.41
N HIS A 145 -1.58 -1.11 -6.11
CA HIS A 145 -2.81 -1.40 -5.37
C HIS A 145 -2.95 -0.51 -4.12
N GLY A 146 -2.40 0.70 -4.17
CA GLY A 146 -2.58 1.73 -3.14
C GLY A 146 -1.42 1.88 -2.16
N ALA A 147 -0.45 0.97 -2.14
CA ALA A 147 0.78 1.18 -1.40
C ALA A 147 1.64 2.27 -2.05
N ASP A 148 2.41 2.96 -1.23
CA ASP A 148 3.32 4.01 -1.67
C ASP A 148 4.70 3.94 -0.99
N ASP A 149 4.84 3.14 0.07
CA ASP A 149 6.08 2.94 0.80
C ASP A 149 6.56 1.48 0.67
N PHE A 150 7.74 1.28 0.10
CA PHE A 150 8.38 -0.03 -0.06
C PHE A 150 9.55 -0.14 0.91
N ALA A 151 9.32 -0.78 2.05
CA ALA A 151 10.28 -0.85 3.15
C ALA A 151 10.13 -2.18 3.92
N PRO A 152 11.09 -2.56 4.77
CA PRO A 152 10.95 -3.74 5.62
C PRO A 152 9.77 -3.61 6.61
N ALA A 153 9.31 -4.74 7.14
CA ALA A 153 8.39 -4.74 8.27
C ALA A 153 9.02 -4.02 9.49
N PRO A 154 8.19 -3.46 10.40
CA PRO A 154 8.69 -2.93 11.67
C PRO A 154 9.57 -3.94 12.41
N GLY A 155 10.75 -3.51 12.86
CA GLY A 155 11.70 -4.38 13.59
C GLY A 155 12.44 -5.43 12.76
N ALA A 156 12.21 -5.52 11.44
CA ALA A 156 12.96 -6.45 10.60
C ALA A 156 14.45 -6.02 10.48
N ALA A 157 15.35 -7.00 10.62
CA ALA A 157 16.80 -6.80 10.48
C ALA A 157 17.30 -6.93 9.04
N GLU A 158 16.49 -7.56 8.17
CA GLU A 158 16.83 -7.75 6.76
C GLU A 158 16.85 -6.40 6.02
N THR A 159 17.81 -6.28 5.10
CA THR A 159 17.98 -5.09 4.26
C THR A 159 18.16 -5.51 2.81
N LEU A 160 17.81 -4.63 1.88
CA LEU A 160 18.14 -4.78 0.47
C LEU A 160 19.05 -3.64 0.02
N PRO A 161 19.95 -3.87 -0.96
CA PRO A 161 20.72 -2.80 -1.56
C PRO A 161 19.80 -1.72 -2.15
N ALA A 162 20.12 -0.45 -1.92
CA ALA A 162 19.30 0.67 -2.43
C ALA A 162 19.07 0.59 -3.95
N ALA A 163 20.06 0.15 -4.72
CA ALA A 163 19.93 -0.03 -6.17
C ALA A 163 18.84 -1.06 -6.56
N GLU A 164 18.64 -2.10 -5.74
CA GLU A 164 17.59 -3.08 -5.98
C GLU A 164 16.20 -2.51 -5.68
N LEU A 165 16.05 -1.77 -4.57
CA LEU A 165 14.81 -1.08 -4.22
C LEU A 165 14.40 -0.06 -5.29
N VAL A 166 15.37 0.71 -5.78
CA VAL A 166 15.20 1.65 -6.91
C VAL A 166 14.67 0.92 -8.14
N GLY A 167 15.31 -0.19 -8.55
CA GLY A 167 14.87 -0.98 -9.70
C GLY A 167 13.45 -1.53 -9.54
N LEU A 168 13.11 -2.04 -8.35
CA LEU A 168 11.77 -2.56 -8.05
C LEU A 168 10.69 -1.48 -8.19
N ILE A 169 10.94 -0.27 -7.70
CA ILE A 169 9.98 0.84 -7.79
C ILE A 169 9.88 1.36 -9.24
N GLN A 170 10.99 1.44 -9.97
CA GLN A 170 10.98 1.79 -11.40
C GLN A 170 10.22 0.77 -12.24
N ASP A 171 10.38 -0.52 -11.96
CA ASP A 171 9.63 -1.62 -12.60
C ASP A 171 8.14 -1.55 -12.29
N ALA A 172 7.78 -1.07 -11.10
CA ALA A 172 6.40 -0.72 -10.79
C ALA A 172 5.92 0.56 -11.49
N GLY A 173 6.75 1.21 -12.31
CA GLY A 173 6.36 2.40 -13.07
C GLY A 173 6.38 3.70 -12.28
N LEU A 174 7.16 3.79 -11.20
CA LEU A 174 7.16 4.90 -10.26
C LEU A 174 8.55 5.54 -10.10
N HIS A 175 8.58 6.77 -9.58
CA HIS A 175 9.79 7.52 -9.24
C HIS A 175 10.27 7.15 -7.83
N PRO A 176 11.44 6.48 -7.66
CA PRO A 176 11.91 6.06 -6.35
C PRO A 176 12.42 7.24 -5.52
N VAL A 177 12.00 7.29 -4.27
CA VAL A 177 12.39 8.31 -3.29
C VAL A 177 12.86 7.63 -2.02
N GLU A 178 14.16 7.73 -1.74
CA GLU A 178 14.72 7.33 -0.46
C GLU A 178 14.23 8.30 0.61
N ARG A 179 13.74 7.77 1.74
CA ARG A 179 13.19 8.57 2.84
C ARG A 179 13.82 8.22 4.18
N ASP A 180 13.73 9.15 5.12
CA ASP A 180 13.99 8.89 6.54
C ASP A 180 12.73 8.37 7.28
N ALA A 181 12.85 8.17 8.59
CA ALA A 181 11.75 7.73 9.46
C ALA A 181 10.64 8.79 9.66
N ARG A 182 10.86 10.03 9.22
CA ARG A 182 9.86 11.10 9.20
C ARG A 182 9.28 11.32 7.81
N TYR A 183 9.58 10.44 6.85
CA TYR A 183 9.19 10.55 5.44
C TYR A 183 9.75 11.80 4.73
N ALA A 184 10.82 12.40 5.26
CA ALA A 184 11.57 13.42 4.53
C ALA A 184 12.38 12.72 3.42
N ALA A 185 12.38 13.31 2.22
CA ALA A 185 13.16 12.79 1.11
C ALA A 185 14.65 12.99 1.40
N VAL A 186 15.40 11.89 1.40
CA VAL A 186 16.86 11.86 1.53
C VAL A 186 17.50 11.92 0.15
N ARG A 187 16.94 11.18 -0.81
CA ARG A 187 17.42 11.11 -2.19
C ARG A 187 16.28 10.80 -3.16
N GLU A 188 16.27 11.49 -4.30
CA GLU A 188 15.37 11.18 -5.41
C GLU A 188 16.13 10.49 -6.53
N HIS A 189 15.50 9.52 -7.15
CA HIS A 189 16.06 8.74 -8.25
C HIS A 189 15.28 9.00 -9.54
N ALA A 190 15.91 8.69 -10.68
CA ALA A 190 15.24 8.75 -11.98
C ALA A 190 13.99 7.86 -12.00
N GLY A 191 13.00 8.28 -12.77
CA GLY A 191 11.75 7.55 -12.96
C GLY A 191 11.90 6.21 -13.69
N PRO A 192 10.77 5.59 -14.03
CA PRO A 192 10.77 4.36 -14.81
C PRO A 192 11.47 4.57 -16.16
N ASP A 193 12.33 3.62 -16.51
CA ASP A 193 13.00 3.57 -17.81
C ASP A 193 12.05 3.00 -18.88
N PRO A 194 11.63 3.79 -19.89
CA PRO A 194 10.74 3.31 -20.95
C PRO A 194 11.34 2.17 -21.76
N GLU A 195 12.66 2.16 -21.98
CA GLU A 195 13.33 1.15 -22.81
C GLU A 195 13.30 -0.23 -22.14
N ARG A 196 13.33 -0.26 -20.80
CA ARG A 196 13.20 -1.52 -20.04
C ARG A 196 11.83 -2.19 -20.19
N ARG A 197 10.79 -1.46 -20.58
CA ARG A 197 9.47 -2.04 -20.88
C ARG A 197 9.43 -2.72 -22.24
N GLU A 198 10.32 -2.36 -23.16
CA GLU A 198 10.34 -2.91 -24.51
C GLU A 198 11.05 -4.28 -24.56
N ALA A 199 11.85 -4.62 -23.56
CA ALA A 199 12.59 -5.87 -23.48
C ALA A 199 12.22 -6.69 -22.22
N PRO A 200 12.04 -8.03 -22.33
CA PRO A 200 11.84 -8.89 -21.18
C PRO A 200 13.01 -8.78 -20.20
N GLN A 201 12.70 -8.49 -18.93
CA GLN A 201 13.71 -8.44 -17.88
C GLN A 201 14.10 -9.87 -17.47
N PRO A 202 15.39 -10.13 -17.18
CA PRO A 202 15.83 -11.44 -16.74
C PRO A 202 15.17 -11.80 -15.40
N MET A 203 14.61 -13.02 -15.31
CA MET A 203 14.06 -13.52 -14.06
C MET A 203 15.19 -13.72 -13.04
N ARG A 204 15.08 -13.08 -11.89
CA ARG A 204 15.96 -13.31 -10.74
C ARG A 204 15.28 -14.35 -9.83
N PHE A 205 15.93 -15.49 -9.64
CA PHE A 205 15.48 -16.59 -8.78
C PHE A 205 16.26 -16.59 -7.47
#